data_AF-A0A1L8Z963-F1
#
_entry.id   AF-A0A1L8Z963-F1
#
_cell.length_a   1.000
_cell.length_b   1.000
_cell.length_c   1.000
_cell.angle_alpha   90.00
_cell.angle_beta   90.00
_cell.angle_gamma   90.00
#
_symmetry.space_group_name_H-M   'P 1'
#
loop_
_entity.id
_entity.type
_entity.pdbx_description
1 polymer ?
#
loop_
_entity_poly.entity_id
_entity_poly.type
_entity_poly.pdbx_seq_one_letter_code
_entity_poly.pdbx_strand_id
1 'polypeptide(L)' 'LKDNKNFLGLIYEREDLNKKIAKNDLFNLNRDYMLEYKNILNKFITITTSR' A
#
# COMPACT_ATOMS: atom_id res chain seq x y z
N LEU A 1 -6.37 14.17 8.35
CA LEU A 1 -5.82 13.20 7.37
C LEU A 1 -6.91 12.46 6.61
N LYS A 2 -7.86 11.79 7.30
CA LYS A 2 -8.93 11.02 6.66
C LYS A 2 -9.92 11.85 5.82
N ASP A 3 -10.05 13.15 6.10
CA ASP A 3 -10.97 14.05 5.38
C ASP A 3 -10.39 14.64 4.07
N ASN A 4 -9.15 14.28 3.71
CA ASN A 4 -8.57 14.70 2.45
C ASN A 4 -9.06 13.77 1.32
N LYS A 5 -9.72 14.33 0.31
CA LYS A 5 -10.22 13.58 -0.86
C LYS A 5 -9.11 12.81 -1.61
N ASN A 6 -7.86 13.26 -1.51
CA ASN A 6 -6.69 12.62 -2.11
C ASN A 6 -5.97 11.65 -1.16
N PHE A 7 -6.45 11.46 0.08
CA PHE A 7 -5.88 10.49 1.00
C PHE A 7 -6.19 9.07 0.53
N LEU A 8 -5.15 8.26 0.28
CA LEU A 8 -5.31 6.92 -0.31
C LEU A 8 -5.44 5.80 0.73
N GLY A 9 -4.83 5.94 1.91
CA GLY A 9 -4.86 4.93 2.97
C GLY A 9 -3.63 4.97 3.86
N LEU A 10 -3.48 3.94 4.70
CA LEU A 10 -2.32 3.71 5.56
C LEU A 10 -1.68 2.37 5.19
N ILE A 11 -0.35 2.32 5.25
CA ILE A 11 0.42 1.07 5.33
C ILE A 11 0.97 0.97 6.75
N TYR A 12 0.68 -0.11 7.45
CA TYR A 12 1.23 -0.34 8.77
C TYR A 12 2.65 -0.88 8.69
N GLU A 13 3.47 -0.45 9.65
CA GLU A 13 4.85 -0.89 9.78
C GLU A 13 4.94 -2.41 9.95
N ARG A 14 5.85 -3.02 9.19
CA ARG A 14 6.13 -4.46 9.30
C ARG A 14 7.62 -4.72 9.16
N GLU A 15 8.19 -5.33 10.19
CA GLU A 15 9.61 -5.62 10.25
C GLU A 15 10.08 -6.50 9.08
N ASP A 16 9.28 -7.51 8.70
CA ASP A 16 9.64 -8.43 7.62
C ASP A 16 9.65 -7.73 6.24
N LEU A 17 8.68 -6.85 5.99
CA LEU A 17 8.65 -6.00 4.80
C LEU A 17 9.87 -5.08 4.76
N ASN A 18 10.18 -4.43 5.87
CA ASN A 18 11.30 -3.48 5.94
C ASN A 18 12.65 -4.17 5.74
N LYS A 19 12.84 -5.37 6.32
CA LYS A 19 14.03 -6.19 6.09
C LYS A 19 14.20 -6.57 4.62
N LYS A 20 13.10 -6.91 3.93
CA LYS A 20 13.14 -7.26 2.50
C LYS A 20 13.52 -6.07 1.63
N ILE A 21 12.91 -4.91 1.88
CA ILE A 21 13.24 -3.67 1.18
C ILE A 21 14.71 -3.31 1.41
N ALA A 22 15.18 -3.31 2.66
CA ALA A 22 16.54 -2.95 3.01
C ALA A 22 17.61 -3.87 2.39
N LYS A 23 17.27 -5.14 2.17
CA LYS A 23 18.17 -6.13 1.56
C LYS A 23 18.04 -6.22 0.04
N ASN A 24 17.13 -5.46 -0.58
CA ASN A 24 16.73 -5.64 -1.98
C ASN A 24 16.37 -7.11 -2.30
N ASP A 25 15.67 -7.75 -1.36
CA ASP A 25 15.29 -9.16 -1.43
C ASP A 25 13.95 -9.35 -2.14
N LEU A 26 13.64 -10.60 -2.50
CA LEU A 26 12.44 -10.98 -3.22
C LEU A 26 11.17 -10.55 -2.45
N PHE A 27 10.38 -9.73 -3.14
CA PHE A 27 9.15 -9.21 -2.60
C PHE A 27 8.08 -10.30 -2.52
N ASN A 28 7.38 -10.41 -1.40
CA ASN A 28 6.33 -11.41 -1.22
C ASN A 28 4.94 -10.77 -1.35
N LEU A 29 4.21 -11.17 -2.39
CA LEU A 29 2.86 -10.70 -2.73
C LEU A 29 1.73 -11.39 -1.94
N ASN A 30 2.07 -12.41 -1.15
CA ASN A 30 1.13 -13.22 -0.37
C ASN A 30 1.11 -12.85 1.12
N ARG A 31 1.74 -11.74 1.50
CA ARG A 31 1.69 -11.20 2.85
C ARG A 31 0.51 -10.26 3.02
N ASP A 32 0.05 -10.11 4.24
CA ASP A 32 -1.08 -9.28 4.63
C ASP A 32 -0.89 -7.78 4.37
N TYR A 33 0.34 -7.24 4.40
CA TYR A 33 0.59 -5.87 3.94
C TYR A 33 0.15 -5.64 2.49
N MET A 34 0.11 -6.68 1.65
CA MET A 34 -0.37 -6.57 0.27
C MET A 34 -1.84 -6.25 0.16
N LEU A 35 -2.65 -6.61 1.17
CA LEU A 35 -4.05 -6.20 1.20
C LEU A 35 -4.16 -4.67 1.33
N GLU A 36 -3.31 -4.06 2.15
CA GLU A 36 -3.27 -2.61 2.35
C GLU A 36 -2.81 -1.90 1.07
N TYR A 37 -1.74 -2.38 0.43
CA TYR A 37 -1.28 -1.86 -0.87
C TYR A 37 -2.34 -2.01 -1.97
N LYS A 38 -3.03 -3.16 -2.06
CA LYS A 38 -4.10 -3.38 -3.04
C LYS A 38 -5.25 -2.40 -2.83
N ASN A 39 -5.67 -2.17 -1.58
CA ASN A 39 -6.75 -1.23 -1.26
C ASN A 39 -6.36 0.22 -1.63
N ILE A 40 -5.13 0.62 -1.33
CA ILE A 40 -4.59 1.93 -1.70
C ILE A 40 -4.55 2.10 -3.21
N LEU A 41 -4.06 1.09 -3.94
CA LEU A 41 -3.96 1.12 -5.40
C LEU A 41 -5.34 1.19 -6.05
N ASN A 42 -6.30 0.38 -5.58
CA ASN A 42 -7.68 0.42 -6.07
C ASN A 42 -8.29 1.80 -5.86
N LYS A 43 -8.13 2.40 -4.67
CA LYS A 43 -8.62 3.74 -4.39
C LYS A 43 -7.98 4.79 -5.30
N PHE A 44 -6.68 4.67 -5.56
CA PHE A 44 -5.99 5.54 -6.51
C PHE A 44 -6.60 5.45 -7.90
N ILE A 45 -6.76 4.23 -8.43
CA ILE A 45 -7.37 3.98 -9.75
C ILE A 45 -8.79 4.56 -9.81
N THR A 46 -9.62 4.34 -8.79
CA THR A 46 -10.96 4.92 -8.73
C THR A 46 -10.91 6.45 -8.80
N ILE A 47 -10.05 7.10 -8.01
CA ILE A 47 -9.92 8.56 -8.01
C ILE A 47 -9.42 9.08 -9.37
N THR A 48 -8.48 8.39 -10.01
CA THR A 48 -7.91 8.84 -11.29
C THR A 48 -8.82 8.60 -12.48
N THR A 49 -9.59 7.51 -12.47
CA THR A 49 -10.48 7.15 -13.60
C THR A 49 -11.85 7.83 -13.49
N SER A 50 -12.26 8.26 -12.29
CA SER A 50 -13.48 9.08 -12.10
C SER A 50 -13.26 10.58 -12.33
N ARG A 51 -12.07 11.01 -12.72
CA ARG A 51 -11.76 12.37 -13.17
C ARG A 51 -11.85 12.47 -14.68
#